data_AF-A0A421JTZ5-F1
#
_entry.id   AF-A0A421JTZ5-F1
#
_cell.length_a   1.000
_cell.length_b   1.000
_cell.length_c   1.000
_cell.angle_alpha   90.00
_cell.angle_beta   90.00
_cell.angle_gamma   90.00
#
_symmetry.space_group_name_H-M   'P 1'
#
loop_
_entity.id
_entity.type
_entity.pdbx_description
1 polymer ?
#
loop_
_entity_poly.entity_id
_entity_poly.type
_entity_poly.pdbx_seq_one_letter_code
_entity_poly.pdbx_strand_id
1 'polypeptide(L)'
;MVQEFVYTVSKSKNMSDGMAKDAGGKVFTFGSYRLGVYGPGSDIDTLVVVPKHVTREDFFTVFEQIIRKRPELQEIALVPDAFVPIIKIEFDGISIDLILARLNVPRVPLDMTLDDKNLLKNIDERDLRSLNGTRVTDEILQLVPKPTVFKHALRCIKLWAQQRAVYGNVFGFPGGVAWAMLVARICQLYPNAVSAVIVEKFFNIYTKWNWPQPVLLKSIEDGPLQVRVWNPRLYPHDRLHRMPVITPAYPSMCATHNITSSTQKVIMSELSRGAEIMNQLNIGKSTWSDLLKRHEFFYKYKFYLCIVAASTSSDEEHLKWSGLVESKLRHLVLKLEITDGIELAHPYVKEFSDSYVLDDKSYIDVINSYGTLQGESFLVSLQKASPNDKEKKRVHLTKFFVGLELKLTKPTEGVKKLDIQYPCSEFYSLCKNSTTYNDQINFIQIKNVKLFDLPNDVYLEGETRPMKSGKKRKKNVDADSQKRPKSTVINTPPSANGQS
;
A
#
# COMPACT_ATOMS: atom_id res chain seq x y z
N MET A 1 -11.09 -6.07 -30.66
CA MET A 1 -11.91 -6.10 -29.42
C MET A 1 -12.68 -4.80 -29.19
N VAL A 2 -12.07 -3.65 -28.87
CA VAL A 2 -12.85 -2.43 -28.52
C VAL A 2 -13.72 -1.88 -29.66
N GLN A 3 -13.21 -1.80 -30.88
CA GLN A 3 -14.03 -1.36 -32.03
C GLN A 3 -15.18 -2.33 -32.34
N GLU A 4 -14.95 -3.64 -32.17
CA GLU A 4 -15.99 -4.67 -32.30
C GLU A 4 -17.06 -4.54 -31.22
N PHE A 5 -16.67 -4.21 -29.99
CA PHE A 5 -17.58 -3.91 -28.89
C PHE A 5 -18.48 -2.73 -29.21
N VAL A 6 -17.89 -1.58 -29.58
CA VAL A 6 -18.67 -0.38 -29.94
C VAL A 6 -19.57 -0.66 -31.15
N TYR A 7 -19.07 -1.37 -32.16
CA TYR A 7 -19.85 -1.76 -33.34
C TYR A 7 -21.06 -2.62 -32.94
N THR A 8 -20.86 -3.66 -32.12
CA THR A 8 -21.92 -4.59 -31.68
C THR A 8 -23.01 -3.86 -30.90
N VAL A 9 -22.64 -2.98 -29.97
CA VAL A 9 -23.60 -2.15 -29.22
C VAL A 9 -24.30 -1.14 -30.13
N SER A 10 -23.60 -0.59 -31.12
CA SER A 10 -24.22 0.33 -32.09
C SER A 10 -25.27 -0.39 -32.94
N LYS A 11 -24.99 -1.63 -33.37
CA LYS A 11 -25.93 -2.48 -34.11
C LYS A 11 -27.16 -2.87 -33.28
N SER A 12 -26.99 -3.22 -32.00
CA SER A 12 -28.12 -3.54 -31.12
C SER A 12 -29.04 -2.33 -30.86
N LYS A 13 -28.52 -1.11 -31.05
CA LYS A 13 -29.26 0.15 -30.97
C LYS A 13 -29.76 0.64 -32.34
N ASN A 14 -29.91 -0.28 -33.30
CA ASN A 14 -30.49 -0.06 -34.63
C ASN A 14 -29.73 0.94 -35.52
N MET A 15 -28.43 1.14 -35.29
CA MET A 15 -27.59 1.95 -36.19
C MET A 15 -27.29 1.18 -37.49
N SER A 16 -27.17 1.91 -38.60
CA SER A 16 -26.69 1.35 -39.87
C SER A 16 -25.24 0.87 -39.74
N ASP A 17 -24.79 -0.03 -40.62
CA ASP A 17 -23.41 -0.56 -40.57
C ASP A 17 -22.37 0.56 -40.70
N GLY A 18 -22.61 1.53 -41.57
CA GLY A 18 -21.76 2.71 -41.71
C GLY A 18 -21.70 3.54 -40.42
N MET A 19 -22.85 3.82 -39.80
CA MET A 19 -22.89 4.56 -38.53
C MET A 19 -22.24 3.78 -37.38
N ALA A 20 -22.45 2.47 -37.31
CA ALA A 20 -21.87 1.61 -36.30
C ALA A 20 -20.34 1.52 -36.43
N LYS A 21 -19.82 1.49 -37.66
CA LYS A 21 -18.38 1.54 -37.93
C LYS A 21 -17.78 2.91 -37.60
N ASP A 22 -18.48 3.98 -37.97
CA ASP A 22 -18.08 5.37 -37.70
C ASP A 22 -18.10 5.72 -36.20
N ALA A 23 -18.87 4.99 -35.38
CA ALA A 23 -18.90 5.17 -33.93
C ALA A 23 -17.51 4.96 -33.29
N GLY A 24 -16.69 4.08 -33.88
CA GLY A 24 -15.28 3.93 -33.53
C GLY A 24 -15.05 3.20 -32.21
N GLY A 25 -14.31 3.83 -31.30
CA GLY A 25 -13.85 3.26 -30.04
C GLY A 25 -12.33 3.10 -30.01
N LYS A 26 -11.71 3.51 -28.90
CA LYS A 26 -10.25 3.58 -28.78
C LYS A 26 -9.77 3.11 -27.41
N VAL A 27 -8.56 2.56 -27.40
CA VAL A 27 -7.82 2.23 -26.18
C VAL A 27 -6.74 3.27 -25.94
N PHE A 28 -6.58 3.67 -24.69
CA PHE A 28 -5.44 4.44 -24.20
C PHE A 28 -4.77 3.65 -23.08
N THR A 29 -3.45 3.75 -22.98
CA THR A 29 -2.73 3.27 -21.80
C THR A 29 -2.42 4.43 -20.88
N PHE A 30 -2.35 4.15 -19.59
CA PHE A 30 -1.93 5.14 -18.59
C PHE A 30 -0.98 4.50 -17.58
N GLY A 31 -0.71 5.22 -16.50
CA GLY A 31 0.07 4.68 -15.39
C GLY A 31 1.51 4.33 -15.77
N SER A 32 2.05 3.29 -15.13
CA SER A 32 3.48 3.00 -15.22
C SER A 32 3.91 2.52 -16.61
N TYR A 33 3.04 1.80 -17.31
CA TYR A 33 3.27 1.33 -18.67
C TYR A 33 3.40 2.50 -19.65
N ARG A 34 2.41 3.42 -19.66
CA ARG A 34 2.42 4.60 -20.52
C ARG A 34 3.57 5.55 -20.21
N LEU A 35 3.93 5.73 -18.93
CA LEU A 35 5.11 6.49 -18.54
C LEU A 35 6.43 5.83 -18.99
N GLY A 36 6.41 4.54 -19.37
CA GLY A 36 7.60 3.80 -19.74
C GLY A 36 8.50 3.44 -18.56
N VAL A 37 7.91 3.27 -17.36
CA VAL A 37 8.62 2.95 -16.10
C VAL A 37 8.07 1.70 -15.40
N TYR A 38 7.46 0.81 -16.17
CA TYR A 38 7.01 -0.52 -15.76
C TYR A 38 8.18 -1.49 -15.56
N GLY A 39 7.93 -2.59 -14.85
CA GLY A 39 8.87 -3.71 -14.66
C GLY A 39 8.27 -5.08 -15.03
N PRO A 40 9.03 -6.18 -14.89
CA PRO A 40 8.65 -7.53 -15.39
C PRO A 40 7.38 -8.18 -14.79
N GLY A 41 6.66 -7.52 -13.91
CA GLY A 41 5.37 -7.97 -13.37
C GLY A 41 4.41 -6.82 -13.13
N SER A 42 4.61 -5.69 -13.83
CA SER A 42 3.66 -4.59 -13.80
C SER A 42 2.49 -4.89 -14.72
N ASP A 43 1.31 -4.52 -14.26
CA ASP A 43 0.07 -4.50 -15.02
C ASP A 43 0.10 -3.42 -16.12
N ILE A 44 -0.77 -3.60 -17.12
CA ILE A 44 -1.07 -2.58 -18.13
C ILE A 44 -2.42 -1.92 -17.80
N ASP A 45 -2.32 -0.76 -17.17
CA ASP A 45 -3.43 0.18 -16.97
C ASP A 45 -4.00 0.65 -18.32
N THR A 46 -5.25 0.25 -18.61
CA THR A 46 -5.86 0.41 -19.93
C THR A 46 -7.24 1.06 -19.85
N LEU A 47 -7.40 2.19 -20.52
CA LEU A 47 -8.64 2.94 -20.63
C LEU A 47 -9.33 2.67 -21.97
N VAL A 48 -10.54 2.13 -21.92
CA VAL A 48 -11.45 1.97 -23.05
C VAL A 48 -12.33 3.20 -23.17
N VAL A 49 -12.21 3.93 -24.28
CA VAL A 49 -12.99 5.15 -24.56
C VAL A 49 -14.05 4.85 -25.60
N VAL A 50 -15.30 5.15 -25.26
CA VAL A 50 -16.48 4.82 -26.07
C VAL A 50 -17.40 6.02 -26.29
N PRO A 51 -18.19 6.04 -27.39
CA PRO A 51 -19.15 7.11 -27.66
C PRO A 51 -20.36 7.05 -26.73
N LYS A 52 -21.14 8.14 -26.72
CA LYS A 52 -22.20 8.43 -25.75
C LYS A 52 -23.28 7.36 -25.60
N HIS A 53 -23.54 6.60 -26.66
CA HIS A 53 -24.56 5.56 -26.67
C HIS A 53 -24.09 4.23 -26.08
N VAL A 54 -22.79 4.02 -25.84
CA VAL A 54 -22.26 2.79 -25.23
C VAL A 54 -22.15 3.00 -23.72
N THR A 55 -22.78 2.13 -22.94
CA THR A 55 -22.91 2.27 -21.48
C THR A 55 -21.88 1.43 -20.70
N ARG A 56 -21.78 1.64 -19.39
CA ARG A 56 -21.00 0.73 -18.51
C ARG A 56 -21.59 -0.65 -18.43
N GLU A 57 -22.91 -0.77 -18.47
CA GLU A 57 -23.58 -2.07 -18.50
C GLU A 57 -23.14 -2.85 -19.75
N ASP A 58 -23.11 -2.18 -20.91
CA ASP A 58 -22.59 -2.78 -22.16
C ASP A 58 -21.12 -3.25 -22.00
N PHE A 59 -20.30 -2.53 -21.22
CA PHE A 59 -18.91 -2.90 -20.95
C PHE A 59 -18.78 -4.17 -20.08
N PHE A 60 -19.64 -4.33 -19.07
CA PHE A 60 -19.63 -5.54 -18.22
C PHE A 60 -20.41 -6.72 -18.80
N THR A 61 -21.16 -6.53 -19.89
CA THR A 61 -21.95 -7.59 -20.53
C THR A 61 -21.43 -7.93 -21.92
N VAL A 62 -21.45 -7.00 -22.87
CA VAL A 62 -21.06 -7.24 -24.26
C VAL A 62 -19.54 -7.33 -24.41
N PHE A 63 -18.78 -6.42 -23.82
CA PHE A 63 -17.32 -6.45 -23.95
C PHE A 63 -16.71 -7.64 -23.20
N GLU A 64 -17.25 -7.98 -22.03
CA GLU A 64 -16.90 -9.20 -21.30
C GLU A 64 -17.05 -10.45 -22.18
N GLN A 65 -18.19 -10.63 -22.85
CA GLN A 65 -18.41 -11.76 -23.77
C GLN A 65 -17.43 -11.76 -24.95
N ILE A 66 -17.04 -10.60 -25.48
CA ILE A 66 -16.04 -10.50 -26.55
C ILE A 66 -14.67 -10.96 -26.04
N ILE A 67 -14.29 -10.54 -24.83
CA ILE A 67 -13.02 -10.95 -24.20
C ILE A 67 -13.02 -12.45 -23.95
N ARG A 68 -14.11 -13.05 -23.43
CA ARG A 68 -14.21 -14.49 -23.16
C ARG A 68 -14.07 -15.39 -24.39
N LYS A 69 -14.29 -14.85 -25.59
CA LYS A 69 -14.11 -15.60 -26.85
C LYS A 69 -12.65 -15.69 -27.29
N ARG A 70 -11.74 -14.99 -26.61
CA ARG A 70 -10.33 -14.91 -26.98
C ARG A 70 -9.55 -16.12 -26.42
N PRO A 71 -8.83 -16.88 -27.26
CA PRO A 71 -8.00 -17.99 -26.79
C PRO A 71 -6.83 -17.52 -25.90
N GLU A 72 -6.44 -16.26 -26.01
CA GLU A 72 -5.36 -15.65 -25.21
C GLU A 72 -5.77 -15.36 -23.76
N LEU A 73 -7.08 -15.36 -23.47
CA LEU A 73 -7.60 -15.09 -22.13
C LEU A 73 -7.34 -16.27 -21.19
N GLN A 74 -6.68 -15.99 -20.07
CA GLN A 74 -6.41 -16.97 -19.02
C GLN A 74 -7.31 -16.75 -17.82
N GLU A 75 -7.40 -15.50 -17.34
CA GLU A 75 -8.21 -15.12 -16.18
C GLU A 75 -9.03 -13.86 -16.48
N ILE A 76 -10.21 -13.76 -15.85
CA ILE A 76 -11.06 -12.57 -15.91
C ILE A 76 -11.81 -12.39 -14.60
N ALA A 77 -11.74 -11.19 -14.04
CA ALA A 77 -12.46 -10.77 -12.84
C ALA A 77 -13.16 -9.43 -13.09
N LEU A 78 -14.46 -9.36 -12.78
CA LEU A 78 -15.29 -8.17 -12.95
C LEU A 78 -15.50 -7.50 -11.62
N VAL A 79 -15.25 -6.18 -11.54
CA VAL A 79 -15.44 -5.41 -10.30
C VAL A 79 -16.26 -4.14 -10.62
N PRO A 80 -17.57 -4.28 -10.87
CA PRO A 80 -18.43 -3.15 -11.27
C PRO A 80 -18.66 -2.13 -10.15
N ASP A 81 -18.55 -2.56 -8.89
CA ASP A 81 -18.82 -1.75 -7.70
C ASP A 81 -17.57 -1.03 -7.15
N ALA A 82 -16.42 -1.16 -7.82
CA ALA A 82 -15.21 -0.44 -7.45
C ALA A 82 -15.38 1.09 -7.61
N PHE A 83 -14.54 1.86 -6.90
CA PHE A 83 -14.52 3.33 -6.99
C PHE A 83 -14.34 3.83 -8.43
N VAL A 84 -13.55 3.10 -9.21
CA VAL A 84 -13.51 3.14 -10.68
C VAL A 84 -13.84 1.71 -11.15
N PRO A 85 -15.02 1.48 -11.77
CA PRO A 85 -15.40 0.15 -12.24
C PRO A 85 -14.36 -0.41 -13.21
N ILE A 86 -13.99 -1.67 -13.01
CA ILE A 86 -12.83 -2.29 -13.67
C ILE A 86 -13.10 -3.75 -14.05
N ILE A 87 -12.52 -4.16 -15.18
CA ILE A 87 -12.37 -5.57 -15.59
C ILE A 87 -10.87 -5.88 -15.52
N LYS A 88 -10.49 -6.85 -14.71
CA LYS A 88 -9.10 -7.34 -14.63
C LYS A 88 -8.99 -8.61 -15.44
N ILE A 89 -7.97 -8.70 -16.29
CA ILE A 89 -7.71 -9.90 -17.08
C ILE A 89 -6.24 -10.30 -17.01
N GLU A 90 -5.99 -11.59 -17.17
CA GLU A 90 -4.69 -12.11 -17.60
C GLU A 90 -4.83 -12.56 -19.05
N PHE A 91 -4.04 -11.95 -19.93
CA PHE A 91 -4.11 -12.13 -21.38
C PHE A 91 -2.71 -12.40 -21.92
N ASP A 92 -2.47 -13.61 -22.45
CA ASP A 92 -1.13 -14.09 -22.84
C ASP A 92 -0.05 -13.92 -21.75
N GLY A 93 -0.41 -14.19 -20.48
CA GLY A 93 0.47 -14.06 -19.32
C GLY A 93 0.73 -12.62 -18.87
N ILE A 94 -0.01 -11.64 -19.41
CA ILE A 94 0.09 -10.23 -19.04
C ILE A 94 -1.18 -9.81 -18.29
N SER A 95 -1.01 -9.25 -17.09
CA SER A 95 -2.10 -8.64 -16.35
C SER A 95 -2.51 -7.29 -16.96
N ILE A 96 -3.78 -7.13 -17.29
CA ILE A 96 -4.34 -5.91 -17.90
C ILE A 96 -5.56 -5.46 -17.10
N ASP A 97 -5.52 -4.20 -16.68
CA ASP A 97 -6.56 -3.54 -15.90
C ASP A 97 -7.37 -2.62 -16.82
N LEU A 98 -8.58 -3.06 -17.18
CA LEU A 98 -9.46 -2.39 -18.15
C LEU A 98 -10.52 -1.54 -17.43
N ILE A 99 -10.46 -0.23 -17.62
CA ILE A 99 -11.49 0.72 -17.16
C ILE A 99 -12.19 1.37 -18.35
N LEU A 100 -13.43 1.83 -18.16
CA LEU A 100 -14.22 2.50 -19.20
C LEU A 100 -14.35 4.00 -18.92
N ALA A 101 -14.27 4.80 -19.98
CA ALA A 101 -14.83 6.16 -20.01
C ALA A 101 -15.77 6.33 -21.20
N ARG A 102 -17.00 6.74 -20.92
CA ARG A 102 -17.98 7.13 -21.93
C ARG A 102 -17.91 8.63 -22.16
N LEU A 103 -17.63 9.05 -23.39
CA LEU A 103 -17.61 10.46 -23.78
C LEU A 103 -18.99 10.90 -24.29
N ASN A 104 -19.35 12.16 -24.04
CA ASN A 104 -20.57 12.75 -24.57
C ASN A 104 -20.42 13.20 -26.06
N VAL A 105 -19.93 12.29 -26.90
CA VAL A 105 -19.68 12.47 -28.33
C VAL A 105 -20.25 11.30 -29.12
N PRO A 106 -20.69 11.48 -30.37
CA PRO A 106 -21.30 10.40 -31.16
C PRO A 106 -20.27 9.40 -31.71
N ARG A 107 -18.98 9.78 -31.80
CA ARG A 107 -17.91 9.01 -32.43
C ARG A 107 -16.60 9.17 -31.66
N VAL A 108 -15.84 8.09 -31.54
CA VAL A 108 -14.48 8.09 -30.96
C VAL A 108 -13.50 7.59 -32.01
N PRO A 109 -12.89 8.49 -32.81
CA PRO A 109 -11.96 8.10 -33.87
C PRO A 109 -10.59 7.68 -33.29
N LEU A 110 -9.80 6.96 -34.10
CA LEU A 110 -8.52 6.38 -33.67
C LEU A 110 -7.43 7.44 -33.41
N ASP A 111 -7.53 8.62 -34.00
CA ASP A 111 -6.63 9.76 -33.84
C ASP A 111 -7.00 10.66 -32.65
N MET A 112 -8.15 10.46 -32.01
CA MET A 112 -8.61 11.26 -30.87
C MET A 112 -7.59 11.29 -29.73
N THR A 113 -7.35 12.48 -29.19
CA THR A 113 -6.59 12.72 -27.95
C THR A 113 -7.53 13.13 -26.82
N LEU A 114 -7.05 13.07 -25.57
CA LEU A 114 -7.85 13.39 -24.37
C LEU A 114 -7.44 14.70 -23.69
N ASP A 115 -6.66 15.54 -24.37
CA ASP A 115 -6.16 16.83 -23.89
C ASP A 115 -7.25 17.91 -23.83
N ASP A 116 -8.22 17.89 -24.75
CA ASP A 116 -9.34 18.84 -24.73
C ASP A 116 -10.20 18.69 -23.46
N LYS A 117 -10.31 19.77 -22.68
CA LYS A 117 -11.10 19.83 -21.44
C LYS A 117 -12.61 19.81 -21.73
N ASN A 118 -13.04 20.16 -22.94
CA ASN A 118 -14.47 20.10 -23.31
C ASN A 118 -15.00 18.67 -23.36
N LEU A 119 -14.13 17.66 -23.55
CA LEU A 119 -14.51 16.25 -23.46
C LEU A 119 -15.04 15.85 -22.08
N LEU A 120 -14.77 16.68 -21.05
CA LEU A 120 -15.24 16.47 -19.69
C LEU A 120 -16.64 17.06 -19.43
N LYS A 121 -17.26 17.74 -20.41
CA LYS A 121 -18.60 18.31 -20.25
C LYS A 121 -19.66 17.21 -20.26
N ASN A 122 -20.56 17.26 -19.28
CA ASN A 122 -21.73 16.38 -19.17
C ASN A 122 -21.38 14.88 -19.12
N ILE A 123 -20.21 14.53 -18.60
CA ILE A 123 -19.86 13.16 -18.23
C ILE A 123 -20.08 12.95 -16.73
N ASP A 124 -20.33 11.72 -16.31
CA ASP A 124 -20.50 11.44 -14.89
C ASP A 124 -19.16 11.39 -14.14
N GLU A 125 -19.20 11.38 -12.80
CA GLU A 125 -17.99 11.39 -11.99
C GLU A 125 -17.09 10.16 -12.19
N ARG A 126 -17.67 8.99 -12.50
CA ARG A 126 -16.90 7.75 -12.69
C ARG A 126 -16.12 7.83 -14.01
N ASP A 127 -16.74 8.34 -15.08
CA ASP A 127 -16.08 8.59 -16.37
C ASP A 127 -14.97 9.64 -16.22
N LEU A 128 -15.22 10.72 -15.46
CA LEU A 128 -14.23 11.76 -15.19
C LEU A 128 -12.99 11.18 -14.49
N ARG A 129 -13.19 10.31 -13.49
CA ARG A 129 -12.09 9.62 -12.79
C ARG A 129 -11.32 8.71 -13.73
N SER A 130 -12.00 7.93 -14.58
CA SER A 130 -11.36 7.06 -15.57
C SER A 130 -10.49 7.83 -16.57
N LEU A 131 -10.97 8.97 -17.08
CA LEU A 131 -10.22 9.83 -18.01
C LEU A 131 -8.96 10.44 -17.38
N ASN A 132 -9.04 10.81 -16.10
CA ASN A 132 -7.96 11.52 -15.41
C ASN A 132 -6.66 10.70 -15.34
N GLY A 133 -6.72 9.38 -15.25
CA GLY A 133 -5.50 8.54 -15.26
C GLY A 133 -4.64 8.78 -16.51
N THR A 134 -5.26 8.77 -17.69
CA THR A 134 -4.60 9.02 -18.97
C THR A 134 -4.15 10.47 -19.10
N ARG A 135 -5.05 11.42 -18.81
CA ARG A 135 -4.77 12.87 -18.92
C ARG A 135 -3.59 13.29 -18.04
N VAL A 136 -3.54 12.84 -16.79
CA VAL A 136 -2.43 13.13 -15.87
C VAL A 136 -1.13 12.54 -16.38
N THR A 137 -1.16 11.31 -16.89
CA THR A 137 0.02 10.63 -17.40
C THR A 137 0.62 11.35 -18.60
N ASP A 138 -0.21 11.72 -19.57
CA ASP A 138 0.24 12.45 -20.76
C ASP A 138 0.75 13.85 -20.41
N GLU A 139 0.08 14.56 -19.51
CA GLU A 139 0.55 15.88 -19.05
C GLU A 139 1.90 15.80 -18.31
N ILE A 140 2.13 14.77 -17.48
CA ILE A 140 3.45 14.58 -16.84
C ILE A 140 4.54 14.46 -17.91
N LEU A 141 4.30 13.69 -18.98
CA LEU A 141 5.27 13.50 -20.06
C LEU A 141 5.52 14.79 -20.86
N GLN A 142 4.49 15.64 -21.03
CA GLN A 142 4.62 16.94 -21.68
C GLN A 142 5.34 17.98 -20.80
N LEU A 143 5.23 17.86 -19.48
CA LEU A 143 5.75 18.83 -18.50
C LEU A 143 7.21 18.58 -18.08
N VAL A 144 7.82 17.46 -18.50
CA VAL A 144 9.23 17.15 -18.23
C VAL A 144 10.12 17.54 -19.42
N PRO A 145 11.28 18.20 -19.18
CA PRO A 145 12.14 18.69 -20.25
C PRO A 145 12.84 17.58 -21.04
N LYS A 146 13.18 16.47 -20.37
CA LYS A 146 13.86 15.32 -20.99
C LYS A 146 13.20 14.01 -20.53
N PRO A 147 12.27 13.43 -21.31
CA PRO A 147 11.53 12.24 -20.92
C PRO A 147 12.40 11.04 -20.52
N THR A 148 13.52 10.81 -21.22
CA THR A 148 14.45 9.70 -20.89
C THR A 148 15.10 9.89 -19.51
N VAL A 149 15.52 11.12 -19.19
CA VAL A 149 16.12 11.43 -17.89
C VAL A 149 15.10 11.20 -16.77
N PHE A 150 13.88 11.70 -16.97
CA PHE A 150 12.75 11.49 -16.07
C PHE A 150 12.46 10.00 -15.84
N LYS A 151 12.36 9.19 -16.91
CA LYS A 151 12.06 7.76 -16.82
C LYS A 151 13.11 7.00 -15.99
N HIS A 152 14.40 7.24 -16.22
CA HIS A 152 15.47 6.61 -15.45
C HIS A 152 15.45 7.03 -13.97
N ALA A 153 15.27 8.32 -13.68
CA ALA A 153 15.17 8.81 -12.31
C ALA A 153 13.94 8.22 -11.60
N LEU A 154 12.78 8.19 -12.28
CA LEU A 154 11.55 7.64 -11.73
C LEU A 154 11.64 6.13 -11.49
N ARG A 155 12.29 5.35 -12.37
CA ARG A 155 12.58 3.93 -12.11
C ARG A 155 13.39 3.74 -10.83
N CYS A 156 14.44 4.54 -10.64
CA CYS A 156 15.25 4.51 -9.41
C CYS A 156 14.41 4.84 -8.17
N ILE A 157 13.62 5.92 -8.22
CA ILE A 157 12.78 6.34 -7.08
C ILE A 157 11.66 5.33 -6.80
N LYS A 158 11.03 4.72 -7.81
CA LYS A 158 10.04 3.66 -7.62
C LYS A 158 10.66 2.46 -6.91
N LEU A 159 11.81 1.99 -7.39
CA LEU A 159 12.52 0.87 -6.78
C LEU A 159 12.95 1.19 -5.35
N TRP A 160 13.53 2.37 -5.11
CA TRP A 160 13.84 2.86 -3.77
C TRP A 160 12.61 2.86 -2.86
N ALA A 161 11.50 3.48 -3.28
CA ALA A 161 10.30 3.60 -2.46
C ALA A 161 9.69 2.24 -2.11
N GLN A 162 9.73 1.28 -3.05
CA GLN A 162 9.31 -0.10 -2.83
C GLN A 162 10.24 -0.81 -1.84
N GLN A 163 11.56 -0.72 -2.04
CA GLN A 163 12.55 -1.34 -1.15
C GLN A 163 12.50 -0.75 0.26
N ARG A 164 12.19 0.53 0.39
CA ARG A 164 12.07 1.23 1.67
C ARG A 164 10.67 1.18 2.31
N ALA A 165 9.74 0.44 1.72
CA ALA A 165 8.36 0.30 2.19
C ALA A 165 7.62 1.65 2.37
N VAL A 166 7.83 2.59 1.44
CA VAL A 166 7.14 3.90 1.40
C VAL A 166 6.37 4.09 0.09
N TYR A 167 5.89 2.99 -0.50
CA TYR A 167 5.10 2.99 -1.75
C TYR A 167 3.76 2.29 -1.50
N GLY A 168 2.65 3.03 -1.52
CA GLY A 168 1.31 2.47 -1.33
C GLY A 168 0.27 3.49 -0.87
N ASN A 169 -0.57 3.99 -1.79
CA ASN A 169 -1.58 5.02 -1.50
C ASN A 169 -2.66 4.58 -0.50
N VAL A 170 -3.05 3.30 -0.54
CA VAL A 170 -4.04 2.73 0.38
C VAL A 170 -3.53 2.76 1.84
N PHE A 171 -2.22 2.56 2.05
CA PHE A 171 -1.56 2.58 3.35
C PHE A 171 -1.14 3.98 3.82
N GLY A 172 -1.45 5.03 3.05
CA GLY A 172 -1.07 6.41 3.39
C GLY A 172 0.34 6.81 2.99
N PHE A 173 0.94 6.13 2.02
CA PHE A 173 2.20 6.52 1.37
C PHE A 173 1.96 7.01 -0.07
N PRO A 174 2.89 7.71 -0.72
CA PRO A 174 2.71 8.09 -2.12
C PRO A 174 2.59 6.86 -3.03
N GLY A 175 1.61 6.90 -3.94
CA GLY A 175 1.48 5.93 -5.02
C GLY A 175 2.35 6.27 -6.24
N GLY A 176 2.24 5.47 -7.31
CA GLY A 176 3.06 5.63 -8.51
C GLY A 176 2.98 7.01 -9.17
N VAL A 177 1.76 7.56 -9.31
CA VAL A 177 1.56 8.89 -9.90
C VAL A 177 2.12 10.02 -9.03
N ALA A 178 2.03 9.90 -7.71
CA ALA A 178 2.59 10.89 -6.79
C ALA A 178 4.12 10.91 -6.87
N TRP A 179 4.78 9.73 -6.88
CA TRP A 179 6.22 9.63 -7.11
C TRP A 179 6.62 10.17 -8.48
N ALA A 180 5.85 9.90 -9.53
CA ALA A 180 6.09 10.45 -10.86
C ALA A 180 6.06 11.99 -10.85
N MET A 181 5.07 12.62 -10.22
CA MET A 181 4.99 14.07 -10.13
C MET A 181 6.11 14.67 -9.28
N LEU A 182 6.48 14.03 -8.18
CA LEU A 182 7.63 14.48 -7.37
C LEU A 182 8.93 14.46 -8.21
N VAL A 183 9.19 13.40 -8.97
CA VAL A 183 10.38 13.33 -9.86
C VAL A 183 10.27 14.33 -11.01
N ALA A 184 9.10 14.48 -11.62
CA ALA A 184 8.87 15.43 -12.70
C ALA A 184 9.17 16.87 -12.25
N ARG A 185 8.78 17.25 -11.03
CA ARG A 185 9.07 18.58 -10.49
C ARG A 185 10.58 18.84 -10.40
N ILE A 186 11.35 17.84 -9.96
CA ILE A 186 12.82 17.98 -9.90
C ILE A 186 13.40 18.10 -11.31
N CYS A 187 12.87 17.37 -12.29
CA CYS A 187 13.28 17.50 -13.68
C CYS A 187 13.03 18.92 -14.21
N GLN A 188 11.91 19.57 -13.84
CA GLN A 188 11.63 20.96 -14.21
C GLN A 188 12.63 21.95 -13.59
N LEU A 189 13.04 21.72 -12.34
CA LEU A 189 14.01 22.57 -11.65
C LEU A 189 15.44 22.41 -12.20
N TYR A 190 15.76 21.25 -12.80
CA TYR A 190 17.09 20.93 -13.34
C TYR A 190 17.00 20.36 -14.75
N PRO A 191 16.60 21.16 -15.76
CA PRO A 191 16.23 20.67 -17.09
C PRO A 191 17.38 20.03 -17.88
N ASN A 192 18.62 20.36 -17.53
CA ASN A 192 19.82 19.87 -18.21
C ASN A 192 20.57 18.78 -17.43
N ALA A 193 20.11 18.42 -16.23
CA ALA A 193 20.77 17.41 -15.41
C ALA A 193 20.57 15.98 -15.95
N VAL A 194 21.51 15.10 -15.62
CA VAL A 194 21.39 13.65 -15.84
C VAL A 194 20.59 13.00 -14.70
N SER A 195 20.10 11.78 -14.92
CA SER A 195 19.20 11.10 -13.96
C SER A 195 19.81 10.90 -12.58
N ALA A 196 21.10 10.63 -12.47
CA ALA A 196 21.79 10.50 -11.18
C ALA A 196 21.70 11.79 -10.35
N VAL A 197 21.91 12.95 -10.99
CA VAL A 197 21.79 14.27 -10.35
C VAL A 197 20.34 14.56 -10.00
N ILE A 198 19.36 14.18 -10.84
CA ILE A 198 17.94 14.30 -10.50
C ILE A 198 17.60 13.52 -9.23
N VAL A 199 18.11 12.29 -9.08
CA VAL A 199 17.90 11.47 -7.87
C VAL A 199 18.56 12.12 -6.64
N GLU A 200 19.77 12.67 -6.76
CA GLU A 200 20.41 13.42 -5.68
C GLU A 200 19.58 14.64 -5.26
N LYS A 201 19.19 15.46 -6.24
CA LYS A 201 18.39 16.68 -6.00
C LYS A 201 17.02 16.35 -5.43
N PHE A 202 16.42 15.23 -5.82
CA PHE A 202 15.15 14.76 -5.28
C PHE A 202 15.22 14.63 -3.76
N PHE A 203 16.20 13.90 -3.22
CA PHE A 203 16.33 13.72 -1.78
C PHE A 203 16.69 15.05 -1.08
N ASN A 204 17.65 15.79 -1.62
CA ASN A 204 18.11 17.04 -1.02
C ASN A 204 17.00 18.11 -0.96
N ILE A 205 16.15 18.18 -1.97
CA ILE A 205 15.04 19.14 -2.03
C ILE A 205 13.89 18.70 -1.15
N TYR A 206 13.44 17.44 -1.25
CA TYR A 206 12.24 17.01 -0.52
C TYR A 206 12.46 16.84 0.98
N THR A 207 13.69 16.61 1.44
CA THR A 207 14.04 16.70 2.87
C THR A 207 13.90 18.12 3.42
N LYS A 208 14.07 19.15 2.58
CA LYS A 208 14.01 20.58 2.96
C LYS A 208 12.73 21.27 2.49
N TRP A 209 11.83 20.54 1.82
CA TRP A 209 10.62 21.11 1.28
C TRP A 209 9.70 21.57 2.41
N ASN A 210 9.15 22.77 2.29
CA ASN A 210 8.35 23.39 3.34
C ASN A 210 6.92 22.84 3.36
N TRP A 211 6.75 21.57 3.68
CA TRP A 211 5.44 20.94 3.82
C TRP A 211 4.57 21.69 4.85
N PRO A 212 3.29 22.00 4.58
CA PRO A 212 2.44 21.44 3.52
C PRO A 212 2.37 22.27 2.22
N GLN A 213 3.40 23.05 1.86
CA GLN A 213 3.43 23.74 0.56
C GLN A 213 3.28 22.71 -0.58
N PRO A 214 2.37 22.93 -1.56
CA PRO A 214 2.07 21.94 -2.58
C PRO A 214 3.16 21.83 -3.64
N VAL A 215 3.37 20.62 -4.11
CA VAL A 215 4.15 20.34 -5.32
C VAL A 215 3.22 20.47 -6.52
N LEU A 216 3.50 21.46 -7.38
CA LEU A 216 2.77 21.75 -8.61
C LEU A 216 3.70 21.58 -9.82
N LEU A 217 3.21 20.92 -10.88
CA LEU A 217 3.94 20.81 -12.16
C LEU A 217 3.59 21.94 -13.14
N LYS A 218 2.39 22.51 -13.02
CA LYS A 218 1.93 23.70 -13.72
C LYS A 218 0.99 24.48 -12.82
N SER A 219 0.66 25.71 -13.20
CA SER A 219 -0.39 26.48 -12.53
C SER A 219 -1.71 25.70 -12.58
N ILE A 220 -2.45 25.69 -11.46
CA ILE A 220 -3.78 25.07 -11.41
C ILE A 220 -4.69 25.87 -12.34
N GLU A 221 -5.32 25.16 -13.27
CA GLU A 221 -6.17 25.78 -14.28
C GLU A 221 -7.63 25.72 -13.84
N ASP A 222 -8.36 26.79 -14.13
CA ASP A 222 -9.81 26.74 -14.16
C ASP A 222 -10.28 25.94 -15.38
N GLY A 223 -11.54 25.52 -15.35
CA GLY A 223 -12.11 24.78 -16.46
C GLY A 223 -13.62 24.94 -16.55
N PRO A 224 -14.22 24.32 -17.58
CA PRO A 224 -15.59 24.62 -17.98
C PRO A 224 -16.66 24.03 -17.07
N LEU A 225 -16.28 23.23 -16.06
CA LEU A 225 -17.19 22.54 -15.16
C LEU A 225 -17.16 23.18 -13.77
N GLN A 226 -18.30 23.15 -13.09
CA GLN A 226 -18.40 23.48 -11.66
C GLN A 226 -17.98 22.29 -10.79
N VAL A 227 -16.80 21.73 -11.05
CA VAL A 227 -16.22 20.63 -10.26
C VAL A 227 -15.25 21.18 -9.22
N ARG A 228 -15.13 20.47 -8.10
CA ARG A 228 -14.15 20.80 -7.07
C ARG A 228 -12.73 20.63 -7.62
N VAL A 229 -11.97 21.72 -7.64
CA VAL A 229 -10.53 21.74 -7.88
C VAL A 229 -9.83 21.90 -6.53
N TRP A 230 -8.69 21.24 -6.33
CA TRP A 230 -7.94 21.33 -5.09
C TRP A 230 -7.62 22.78 -4.76
N ASN A 231 -8.12 23.26 -3.61
CA ASN A 231 -7.93 24.64 -3.18
C ASN A 231 -7.97 24.74 -1.64
N PRO A 232 -6.81 24.82 -0.97
CA PRO A 232 -6.76 24.89 0.49
C PRO A 232 -7.27 26.24 1.02
N ARG A 233 -7.43 27.29 0.21
CA ARG A 233 -8.02 28.55 0.69
C ARG A 233 -9.54 28.43 0.84
N LEU A 234 -10.18 27.65 -0.03
CA LEU A 234 -11.63 27.49 -0.06
C LEU A 234 -12.10 26.26 0.73
N TYR A 235 -11.40 25.13 0.65
CA TYR A 235 -11.86 23.86 1.19
C TYR A 235 -11.09 23.45 2.46
N PRO A 236 -11.75 23.36 3.63
CA PRO A 236 -11.08 22.97 4.88
C PRO A 236 -10.37 21.61 4.81
N HIS A 237 -10.94 20.63 4.10
CA HIS A 237 -10.31 19.32 3.92
C HIS A 237 -8.97 19.41 3.18
N ASP A 238 -8.86 20.29 2.17
CA ASP A 238 -7.62 20.46 1.41
C ASP A 238 -6.50 21.07 2.25
N ARG A 239 -6.85 21.88 3.27
CA ARG A 239 -5.88 22.43 4.25
C ARG A 239 -5.26 21.36 5.13
N LEU A 240 -5.93 20.24 5.33
CA LEU A 240 -5.45 19.15 6.17
C LEU A 240 -4.45 18.24 5.45
N HIS A 241 -4.26 18.40 4.14
CA HIS A 241 -3.30 17.61 3.38
C HIS A 241 -1.86 17.93 3.84
N ARG A 242 -1.16 16.89 4.30
CA ARG A 242 0.17 17.02 4.93
C ARG A 242 1.32 17.21 3.95
N MET A 243 1.31 16.46 2.85
CA MET A 243 2.34 16.55 1.81
C MET A 243 1.67 16.62 0.42
N PRO A 244 0.99 17.72 0.07
CA PRO A 244 0.17 17.79 -1.12
C PRO A 244 0.99 17.74 -2.42
N VAL A 245 0.70 16.74 -3.26
CA VAL A 245 1.24 16.59 -4.62
C VAL A 245 0.07 16.64 -5.59
N ILE A 246 0.01 17.66 -6.43
CA ILE A 246 -1.20 18.02 -7.15
C ILE A 246 -1.13 17.57 -8.61
N THR A 247 -2.18 16.88 -9.06
CA THR A 247 -2.29 16.43 -10.45
C THR A 247 -2.38 17.62 -11.41
N PRO A 248 -1.60 17.62 -12.51
CA PRO A 248 -1.57 18.75 -13.41
C PRO A 248 -2.87 18.87 -14.22
N ALA A 249 -3.49 17.74 -14.60
CA ALA A 249 -4.68 17.76 -15.43
C ALA A 249 -5.90 18.30 -14.68
N TYR A 250 -6.67 19.15 -15.35
CA TYR A 250 -7.95 19.63 -14.84
C TYR A 250 -8.99 18.48 -14.79
N PRO A 251 -9.80 18.38 -13.70
CA PRO A 251 -9.68 19.17 -12.46
C PRO A 251 -8.54 18.67 -11.56
N SER A 252 -7.67 19.58 -11.14
CA SER A 252 -6.52 19.24 -10.29
C SER A 252 -6.95 18.71 -8.93
N MET A 253 -6.32 17.61 -8.48
CA MET A 253 -6.60 16.93 -7.22
C MET A 253 -5.30 16.62 -6.48
N CYS A 254 -5.40 16.37 -5.17
CA CYS A 254 -4.27 15.91 -4.37
C CYS A 254 -4.08 14.39 -4.47
N ALA A 255 -2.98 13.94 -5.07
CA ALA A 255 -2.63 12.52 -5.22
C ALA A 255 -2.11 11.87 -3.93
N THR A 256 -1.94 12.65 -2.86
CA THR A 256 -1.35 12.23 -1.58
C THR A 256 -2.24 12.56 -0.38
N HIS A 257 -3.55 12.68 -0.61
CA HIS A 257 -4.55 12.99 0.42
C HIS A 257 -4.61 11.97 1.57
N ASN A 258 -4.10 10.75 1.36
CA ASN A 258 -4.06 9.68 2.36
C ASN A 258 -2.87 9.75 3.33
N ILE A 259 -1.90 10.65 3.13
CA ILE A 259 -0.74 10.76 4.02
C ILE A 259 -1.18 11.19 5.44
N THR A 260 -0.79 10.41 6.45
CA THR A 260 -1.07 10.66 7.87
C THR A 260 0.12 11.31 8.57
N SER A 261 0.01 11.62 9.87
CA SER A 261 1.15 12.11 10.65
C SER A 261 2.29 11.09 10.69
N SER A 262 1.93 9.84 10.92
CA SER A 262 2.88 8.75 11.03
C SER A 262 3.59 8.47 9.71
N THR A 263 2.84 8.34 8.62
CA THR A 263 3.46 8.07 7.32
C THR A 263 4.30 9.26 6.83
N GLN A 264 3.89 10.51 7.10
CA GLN A 264 4.72 11.69 6.86
C GLN A 264 6.08 11.59 7.58
N LYS A 265 6.10 11.24 8.88
CA LYS A 265 7.35 11.05 9.63
C LYS A 265 8.24 9.98 8.99
N VAL A 266 7.65 8.85 8.57
CA VAL A 266 8.38 7.76 7.89
C VAL A 266 8.97 8.23 6.55
N ILE A 267 8.17 8.91 5.71
CA ILE A 267 8.62 9.44 4.43
C ILE A 267 9.79 10.42 4.64
N MET A 268 9.68 11.36 5.59
CA MET A 268 10.74 12.32 5.88
C MET A 268 12.03 11.64 6.41
N SER A 269 11.89 10.59 7.22
CA SER A 269 13.04 9.79 7.67
C SER A 269 13.75 9.09 6.51
N GLU A 270 12.99 8.51 5.57
CA GLU A 270 13.57 7.81 4.42
C GLU A 270 14.13 8.79 3.36
N LEU A 271 13.54 9.97 3.20
CA LEU A 271 14.12 11.05 2.38
C LEU A 271 15.45 11.55 2.97
N SER A 272 15.52 11.71 4.30
CA SER A 272 16.74 12.11 5.00
C SER A 272 17.84 11.06 4.85
N ARG A 273 17.50 9.77 5.04
CA ARG A 273 18.39 8.64 4.78
C ARG A 273 18.89 8.64 3.32
N GLY A 274 17.99 8.87 2.36
CA GLY A 274 18.35 8.97 0.95
C GLY A 274 19.35 10.10 0.69
N ALA A 275 19.11 11.29 1.26
CA ALA A 275 20.02 12.45 1.12
C ALA A 275 21.41 12.15 1.71
N GLU A 276 21.47 11.50 2.87
CA GLU A 276 22.74 11.09 3.48
C GLU A 276 23.50 10.10 2.59
N ILE A 277 22.85 9.06 2.08
CA ILE A 277 23.47 8.07 1.20
C ILE A 277 23.96 8.72 -0.09
N MET A 278 23.18 9.63 -0.68
CA MET A 278 23.61 10.36 -1.88
C MET A 278 24.87 11.21 -1.61
N ASN A 279 24.96 11.85 -0.44
CA ASN A 279 26.18 12.57 -0.05
C ASN A 279 27.38 11.62 0.12
N GLN A 280 27.18 10.44 0.73
CA GLN A 280 28.24 9.42 0.87
C GLN A 280 28.67 8.85 -0.49
N LEU A 281 27.75 8.67 -1.42
CA LEU A 281 28.02 8.22 -2.80
C LEU A 281 28.91 9.23 -3.52
N ASN A 282 28.62 10.54 -3.39
CA ASN A 282 29.41 11.61 -3.99
C ASN A 282 30.86 11.69 -3.47
N ILE A 283 31.14 11.21 -2.26
CA ILE A 283 32.50 11.10 -1.70
C ILE A 283 33.09 9.68 -1.77
N GLY A 284 32.45 8.77 -2.52
CA GLY A 284 32.95 7.41 -2.74
C GLY A 284 32.84 6.45 -1.55
N LYS A 285 32.01 6.75 -0.55
CA LYS A 285 31.82 5.93 0.66
C LYS A 285 30.58 5.04 0.64
N SER A 286 29.73 5.18 -0.37
CA SER A 286 28.53 4.35 -0.56
C SER A 286 28.25 4.10 -2.03
N THR A 287 27.40 3.13 -2.29
CA THR A 287 27.00 2.69 -3.63
C THR A 287 25.50 2.85 -3.84
N TRP A 288 25.04 2.72 -5.08
CA TRP A 288 23.60 2.69 -5.40
C TRP A 288 22.87 1.55 -4.69
N SER A 289 23.55 0.43 -4.43
CA SER A 289 22.98 -0.71 -3.70
C SER A 289 22.58 -0.33 -2.27
N ASP A 290 23.34 0.56 -1.63
CA ASP A 290 23.03 1.04 -0.27
C ASP A 290 21.73 1.86 -0.25
N LEU A 291 21.50 2.68 -1.28
CA LEU A 291 20.25 3.42 -1.44
C LEU A 291 19.05 2.47 -1.57
N LEU A 292 19.22 1.42 -2.39
CA LEU A 292 18.19 0.45 -2.75
C LEU A 292 18.06 -0.72 -1.76
N LYS A 293 18.82 -0.71 -0.66
CA LYS A 293 18.73 -1.74 0.37
C LYS A 293 17.31 -1.84 0.93
N ARG A 294 16.83 -3.08 1.10
CA ARG A 294 15.53 -3.40 1.69
C ARG A 294 15.35 -2.78 3.07
N HIS A 295 14.11 -2.40 3.38
CA HIS A 295 13.69 -1.85 4.66
C HIS A 295 13.97 -2.78 5.83
N GLU A 296 14.01 -2.21 7.02
CA GLU A 296 14.17 -2.95 8.28
C GLU A 296 12.87 -2.94 9.10
N PHE A 297 11.70 -2.83 8.43
CA PHE A 297 10.40 -2.69 9.08
C PHE A 297 10.16 -3.71 10.19
N PHE A 298 10.38 -5.00 9.92
CA PHE A 298 10.19 -6.12 10.86
C PHE A 298 11.34 -6.28 11.89
N TYR A 299 12.27 -5.34 11.91
CA TYR A 299 13.38 -5.25 12.87
C TYR A 299 13.29 -4.00 13.76
N LYS A 300 12.61 -2.96 13.26
CA LYS A 300 12.64 -1.60 13.80
C LYS A 300 11.82 -1.43 15.07
N TYR A 301 10.66 -2.07 15.16
CA TYR A 301 9.70 -1.85 16.26
C TYR A 301 9.75 -2.96 17.29
N LYS A 302 9.46 -2.63 18.56
CA LYS A 302 9.32 -3.63 19.63
C LYS A 302 7.96 -4.34 19.61
N PHE A 303 6.94 -3.63 19.14
CA PHE A 303 5.54 -4.06 19.11
C PHE A 303 4.94 -3.82 17.72
N TYR A 304 4.11 -4.74 17.28
CA TYR A 304 3.37 -4.69 16.03
C TYR A 304 1.91 -5.05 16.31
N LEU A 305 1.00 -4.47 15.56
CA LEU A 305 -0.35 -5.00 15.42
C LEU A 305 -0.40 -5.84 14.16
N CYS A 306 -0.88 -7.07 14.28
CA CYS A 306 -1.17 -7.97 13.16
C CYS A 306 -2.69 -8.00 12.98
N ILE A 307 -3.17 -7.47 11.86
CA ILE A 307 -4.59 -7.42 11.51
C ILE A 307 -4.84 -8.58 10.55
N VAL A 308 -5.63 -9.55 10.96
CA VAL A 308 -5.99 -10.73 10.16
C VAL A 308 -7.42 -10.57 9.66
N ALA A 309 -7.60 -10.51 8.35
CA ALA A 309 -8.88 -10.70 7.67
C ALA A 309 -8.97 -12.17 7.23
N ALA A 310 -10.09 -12.83 7.50
CA ALA A 310 -10.31 -14.21 7.09
C ALA A 310 -11.70 -14.39 6.49
N SER A 311 -11.83 -15.32 5.54
CA SER A 311 -13.13 -15.80 5.08
C SER A 311 -13.16 -17.33 4.92
N THR A 312 -14.34 -17.92 5.03
CA THR A 312 -14.59 -19.36 4.83
C THR A 312 -15.38 -19.68 3.56
N SER A 313 -15.41 -18.73 2.62
CA SER A 313 -16.15 -18.78 1.36
C SER A 313 -15.19 -18.95 0.17
N SER A 314 -15.52 -18.41 -1.00
CA SER A 314 -14.68 -18.43 -2.20
C SER A 314 -13.50 -17.45 -2.13
N ASP A 315 -12.50 -17.68 -3.00
CA ASP A 315 -11.37 -16.76 -3.21
C ASP A 315 -11.86 -15.34 -3.58
N GLU A 316 -12.92 -15.23 -4.39
CA GLU A 316 -13.51 -13.96 -4.80
C GLU A 316 -14.10 -13.19 -3.61
N GLU A 317 -14.84 -13.87 -2.74
CA GLU A 317 -15.40 -13.27 -1.53
C GLU A 317 -14.29 -12.87 -0.55
N HIS A 318 -13.24 -13.67 -0.41
CA HIS A 318 -12.07 -13.29 0.38
C HIS A 318 -11.37 -12.05 -0.17
N LEU A 319 -11.23 -11.94 -1.49
CA LEU A 319 -10.59 -10.79 -2.12
C LEU A 319 -11.39 -9.49 -1.86
N LYS A 320 -12.73 -9.55 -1.95
CA LYS A 320 -13.61 -8.43 -1.57
C LYS A 320 -13.45 -8.07 -0.09
N TRP A 321 -13.44 -9.06 0.79
CA TRP A 321 -13.35 -8.85 2.23
C TRP A 321 -11.98 -8.30 2.67
N SER A 322 -10.89 -8.95 2.25
CA SER A 322 -9.54 -8.50 2.57
C SER A 322 -9.22 -7.13 1.98
N GLY A 323 -9.66 -6.84 0.74
CA GLY A 323 -9.54 -5.52 0.12
C GLY A 323 -10.34 -4.44 0.85
N LEU A 324 -11.53 -4.76 1.39
CA LEU A 324 -12.25 -3.85 2.27
C LEU A 324 -11.43 -3.54 3.53
N VAL A 325 -10.91 -4.56 4.22
CA VAL A 325 -10.10 -4.39 5.44
C VAL A 325 -8.85 -3.55 5.15
N GLU A 326 -8.15 -3.82 4.04
CA GLU A 326 -7.00 -3.04 3.56
C GLU A 326 -7.37 -1.55 3.38
N SER A 327 -8.49 -1.28 2.69
CA SER A 327 -8.97 0.08 2.44
C SER A 327 -9.27 0.87 3.72
N LYS A 328 -9.60 0.17 4.82
CA LYS A 328 -9.90 0.77 6.12
C LYS A 328 -8.68 0.88 7.03
N LEU A 329 -7.58 0.17 6.75
CA LEU A 329 -6.42 0.10 7.65
C LEU A 329 -5.85 1.48 8.01
N ARG A 330 -5.87 2.41 7.06
CA ARG A 330 -5.47 3.81 7.29
C ARG A 330 -6.30 4.51 8.39
N HIS A 331 -7.58 4.17 8.53
CA HIS A 331 -8.42 4.74 9.59
C HIS A 331 -7.99 4.25 10.98
N LEU A 332 -7.54 3.00 11.09
CA LEU A 332 -6.92 2.50 12.32
C LEU A 332 -5.64 3.28 12.63
N VAL A 333 -4.76 3.50 11.64
CA VAL A 333 -3.53 4.30 11.80
C VAL A 333 -3.83 5.72 12.27
N LEU A 334 -4.83 6.39 11.69
CA LEU A 334 -5.25 7.74 12.10
C LEU A 334 -5.71 7.82 13.56
N LYS A 335 -6.37 6.77 14.07
CA LYS A 335 -6.79 6.68 15.47
C LYS A 335 -5.63 6.35 16.39
N LEU A 336 -4.74 5.43 15.97
CA LEU A 336 -3.55 5.06 16.75
C LEU A 336 -2.58 6.22 16.90
N GLU A 337 -2.35 7.02 15.86
CA GLU A 337 -1.35 8.10 15.92
C GLU A 337 -1.72 9.27 16.84
N ILE A 338 -2.99 9.37 17.24
CA ILE A 338 -3.49 10.34 18.23
C ILE A 338 -3.71 9.71 19.61
N THR A 339 -3.47 8.40 19.76
CA THR A 339 -3.66 7.69 21.03
C THR A 339 -2.50 7.97 21.97
N ASP A 340 -2.82 8.31 23.22
CA ASP A 340 -1.83 8.58 24.26
C ASP A 340 -0.87 7.39 24.45
N GLY A 341 0.43 7.68 24.47
CA GLY A 341 1.48 6.66 24.58
C GLY A 341 1.99 6.12 23.24
N ILE A 342 1.34 6.42 22.12
CA ILE A 342 1.84 6.11 20.76
C ILE A 342 2.58 7.34 20.19
N GLU A 343 3.81 7.13 19.74
CA GLU A 343 4.61 8.15 19.03
C GLU A 343 4.46 8.03 17.51
N LEU A 344 4.36 6.79 17.03
CA LEU A 344 4.26 6.46 15.62
C LEU A 344 3.45 5.16 15.43
N ALA A 345 2.50 5.18 14.50
CA ALA A 345 1.84 3.99 13.98
C ALA A 345 2.20 3.82 12.50
N HIS A 346 3.12 2.90 12.19
CA HIS A 346 3.67 2.71 10.85
C HIS A 346 3.00 1.52 10.16
N PRO A 347 2.06 1.71 9.22
CA PRO A 347 1.50 0.62 8.43
C PRO A 347 2.55 0.07 7.46
N TYR A 348 2.71 -1.25 7.40
CA TYR A 348 3.48 -1.89 6.34
C TYR A 348 2.71 -1.83 5.03
N VAL A 349 3.41 -1.85 3.90
CA VAL A 349 2.84 -1.59 2.56
C VAL A 349 2.53 -2.83 1.74
N LYS A 350 2.63 -4.02 2.35
CA LYS A 350 2.28 -5.28 1.71
C LYS A 350 1.48 -6.16 2.67
N GLU A 351 0.62 -6.96 2.09
CA GLU A 351 -0.12 -8.01 2.77
C GLU A 351 0.56 -9.36 2.60
N PHE A 352 0.14 -10.31 3.43
CA PHE A 352 0.54 -11.71 3.35
C PHE A 352 -0.72 -12.55 3.37
N SER A 353 -0.87 -13.42 2.38
CA SER A 353 -2.07 -14.22 2.22
C SER A 353 -1.75 -15.70 2.12
N ASP A 354 -2.59 -16.51 2.77
CA ASP A 354 -2.53 -17.96 2.71
C ASP A 354 -3.95 -18.52 2.66
N SER A 355 -4.09 -19.73 2.17
CA SER A 355 -5.34 -20.48 2.20
C SER A 355 -5.07 -21.89 2.68
N TYR A 356 -5.90 -22.38 3.60
CA TYR A 356 -5.76 -23.71 4.20
C TYR A 356 -7.03 -24.52 4.02
N VAL A 357 -6.87 -25.82 3.79
CA VAL A 357 -7.97 -26.77 3.78
C VAL A 357 -8.41 -27.04 5.22
N LEU A 358 -9.72 -26.98 5.45
CA LEU A 358 -10.39 -27.27 6.71
C LEU A 358 -10.97 -28.68 6.60
N ASP A 359 -10.19 -29.70 6.94
CA ASP A 359 -10.70 -31.07 7.07
C ASP A 359 -11.63 -31.15 8.30
N ASP A 360 -11.18 -31.79 9.39
CA ASP A 360 -11.93 -31.83 10.66
C ASP A 360 -11.62 -30.65 11.60
N LYS A 361 -10.71 -29.75 11.19
CA LYS A 361 -10.19 -28.68 12.03
C LYS A 361 -11.08 -27.44 11.98
N SER A 362 -11.24 -26.78 13.12
CA SER A 362 -12.01 -25.54 13.24
C SER A 362 -11.29 -24.37 12.57
N TYR A 363 -12.00 -23.61 11.73
CA TYR A 363 -11.47 -22.37 11.14
C TYR A 363 -11.06 -21.34 12.20
N ILE A 364 -11.70 -21.37 13.38
CA ILE A 364 -11.39 -20.48 14.50
C ILE A 364 -9.95 -20.71 14.99
N ASP A 365 -9.51 -21.97 15.06
CA ASP A 365 -8.16 -22.32 15.51
C ASP A 365 -7.11 -21.89 14.49
N VAL A 366 -7.43 -22.00 13.20
CA VAL A 366 -6.57 -21.49 12.11
C VAL A 366 -6.42 -19.97 12.21
N ILE A 367 -7.54 -19.24 12.33
CA ILE A 367 -7.53 -17.78 12.46
C ILE A 367 -6.75 -17.37 13.72
N ASN A 368 -6.98 -18.02 14.87
CA ASN A 368 -6.29 -17.73 16.12
C ASN A 368 -4.78 -17.99 16.05
N SER A 369 -4.34 -18.97 15.25
CA SER A 369 -2.93 -19.30 15.04
C SER A 369 -2.24 -18.39 14.00
N TYR A 370 -3.00 -17.80 13.07
CA TYR A 370 -2.42 -17.00 11.98
C TYR A 370 -1.81 -15.67 12.43
N GLY A 371 -0.59 -15.36 12.01
CA GLY A 371 0.03 -14.05 12.23
C GLY A 371 0.90 -13.93 13.49
N THR A 372 1.17 -15.02 14.21
CA THR A 372 2.19 -15.10 15.27
C THR A 372 3.09 -16.31 15.05
N LEU A 373 4.32 -16.24 15.55
CA LEU A 373 5.28 -17.35 15.46
C LEU A 373 4.78 -18.61 16.18
N GLN A 374 4.13 -18.45 17.32
CA GLN A 374 3.63 -19.57 18.13
C GLN A 374 2.59 -20.42 17.39
N GLY A 375 1.78 -19.80 16.53
CA GLY A 375 0.77 -20.50 15.76
C GLY A 375 1.31 -21.23 14.52
N GLU A 376 2.55 -20.99 14.09
CA GLU A 376 3.08 -21.60 12.87
C GLU A 376 3.20 -23.12 12.95
N SER A 377 3.53 -23.67 14.12
CA SER A 377 3.61 -25.13 14.30
C SER A 377 2.28 -25.80 13.99
N PHE A 378 1.17 -25.16 14.35
CA PHE A 378 -0.17 -25.62 14.00
C PHE A 378 -0.45 -25.43 12.50
N LEU A 379 -0.11 -24.28 11.92
CA LEU A 379 -0.39 -23.97 10.52
C LEU A 379 0.39 -24.86 9.55
N VAL A 380 1.64 -25.21 9.86
CA VAL A 380 2.46 -26.13 9.07
C VAL A 380 1.86 -27.54 9.03
N SER A 381 1.05 -27.91 10.05
CA SER A 381 0.31 -29.17 10.05
C SER A 381 -0.94 -29.17 9.16
N LEU A 382 -1.28 -28.05 8.54
CA LEU A 382 -2.44 -27.90 7.65
C LEU A 382 -2.01 -28.05 6.19
N GLN A 383 -2.88 -28.63 5.38
CA GLN A 383 -2.70 -28.61 3.93
C GLN A 383 -2.99 -27.19 3.40
N LYS A 384 -2.00 -26.58 2.72
CA LYS A 384 -2.26 -25.35 1.95
C LYS A 384 -3.21 -25.66 0.78
N ALA A 385 -4.20 -24.82 0.56
CA ALA A 385 -5.18 -25.00 -0.49
C ALA A 385 -4.51 -24.82 -1.87
N SER A 386 -4.78 -25.75 -2.79
CA SER A 386 -4.34 -25.67 -4.19
C SER A 386 -5.52 -25.37 -5.12
N PRO A 387 -5.30 -24.93 -6.38
CA PRO A 387 -6.40 -24.75 -7.34
C PRO A 387 -7.27 -26.00 -7.57
N ASN A 388 -6.74 -27.21 -7.26
CA ASN A 388 -7.44 -28.47 -7.45
C ASN A 388 -8.40 -28.85 -6.31
N ASP A 389 -8.28 -28.25 -5.12
CA ASP A 389 -9.11 -28.65 -3.97
C ASP A 389 -10.45 -27.87 -3.87
N LYS A 390 -11.01 -27.33 -4.98
CA LYS A 390 -12.08 -26.30 -4.91
C LYS A 390 -13.34 -26.75 -4.16
N GLU A 391 -13.56 -28.06 -4.10
CA GLU A 391 -14.71 -28.68 -3.43
C GLU A 391 -14.50 -28.88 -1.91
N LYS A 392 -13.26 -28.73 -1.41
CA LYS A 392 -12.98 -28.87 0.02
C LYS A 392 -13.32 -27.58 0.77
N LYS A 393 -13.76 -27.71 2.02
CA LYS A 393 -13.91 -26.56 2.94
C LYS A 393 -12.54 -25.91 3.15
N ARG A 394 -12.49 -24.58 3.12
CA ARG A 394 -11.25 -23.82 3.20
C ARG A 394 -11.43 -22.59 4.07
N VAL A 395 -10.31 -22.06 4.54
CA VAL A 395 -10.21 -20.73 5.10
C VAL A 395 -9.15 -19.95 4.34
N HIS A 396 -9.53 -18.76 3.89
CA HIS A 396 -8.67 -17.80 3.26
C HIS A 396 -8.28 -16.75 4.29
N LEU A 397 -7.01 -16.36 4.34
CA LEU A 397 -6.45 -15.46 5.34
C LEU A 397 -5.58 -14.41 4.64
N THR A 398 -5.72 -13.17 5.07
CA THR A 398 -4.81 -12.07 4.70
C THR A 398 -4.43 -11.33 5.98
N LYS A 399 -3.13 -11.10 6.21
CA LYS A 399 -2.63 -10.32 7.34
C LYS A 399 -1.91 -9.05 6.90
N PHE A 400 -2.12 -8.01 7.69
CA PHE A 400 -1.48 -6.70 7.58
C PHE A 400 -0.74 -6.37 8.88
N PHE A 401 0.30 -5.55 8.79
CA PHE A 401 1.08 -5.16 9.96
C PHE A 401 1.11 -3.64 10.16
N VAL A 402 1.02 -3.22 11.42
CA VAL A 402 1.29 -1.84 11.85
C VAL A 402 2.35 -1.87 12.95
N GLY A 403 3.54 -1.33 12.68
CA GLY A 403 4.60 -1.18 13.67
C GLY A 403 4.29 -0.03 14.62
N LEU A 404 4.50 -0.24 15.92
CA LEU A 404 4.24 0.75 16.95
C LEU A 404 5.53 1.23 17.61
N GLU A 405 5.71 2.55 17.60
CA GLU A 405 6.69 3.23 18.45
C GLU A 405 5.96 3.89 19.62
N LEU A 406 6.43 3.62 20.83
CA LEU A 406 5.78 4.09 22.06
C LEU A 406 6.56 5.25 22.68
N LYS A 407 5.86 6.23 23.25
CA LYS A 407 6.47 7.32 24.01
C LYS A 407 7.03 6.77 25.32
N LEU A 408 8.35 6.69 25.42
CA LEU A 408 9.05 6.29 26.64
C LEU A 408 9.16 7.49 27.61
N THR A 409 8.05 8.05 28.06
CA THR A 409 8.10 8.90 29.26
C THR A 409 8.19 7.99 30.49
N LYS A 410 9.21 8.21 31.34
CA LYS A 410 9.38 7.47 32.59
C LYS A 410 8.05 7.53 33.36
N PRO A 411 7.48 6.41 33.80
CA PRO A 411 6.27 6.45 34.62
C PRO A 411 6.64 7.09 35.95
N THR A 412 6.03 8.23 36.28
CA THR A 412 6.05 8.75 37.64
C THR A 412 5.19 7.90 38.59
N GLU A 413 4.31 7.03 38.08
CA GLU A 413 3.54 6.09 38.89
C GLU A 413 3.02 4.94 37.99
N GLY A 414 3.55 3.72 38.17
CA GLY A 414 3.00 2.49 37.61
C GLY A 414 3.19 2.24 36.09
N VAL A 415 3.09 0.97 35.70
CA VAL A 415 3.06 0.56 34.28
C VAL A 415 1.73 0.99 33.69
N LYS A 416 1.65 2.17 33.06
CA LYS A 416 0.52 2.49 32.17
C LYS A 416 0.53 1.46 31.03
N LYS A 417 -0.38 0.48 31.09
CA LYS A 417 -0.66 -0.38 29.92
C LYS A 417 -1.17 0.53 28.81
N LEU A 418 -0.60 0.41 27.62
CA LEU A 418 -1.09 1.11 26.43
C LEU A 418 -2.50 0.60 26.13
N ASP A 419 -3.50 1.47 26.23
CA ASP A 419 -4.87 1.15 25.87
C ASP A 419 -5.13 1.52 24.40
N ILE A 420 -5.30 0.50 23.57
CA ILE A 420 -5.68 0.60 22.15
C ILE A 420 -7.06 0.00 21.89
N GLN A 421 -7.84 -0.27 22.94
CA GLN A 421 -9.15 -0.91 22.80
C GLN A 421 -10.11 -0.05 21.97
N TYR A 422 -10.16 1.25 22.23
CA TYR A 422 -11.04 2.18 21.50
C TYR A 422 -10.68 2.25 19.99
N PRO A 423 -9.43 2.55 19.58
CA PRO A 423 -9.04 2.51 18.16
C PRO A 423 -9.36 1.18 17.46
N CYS A 424 -9.09 0.05 18.12
CA CYS A 424 -9.36 -1.28 17.57
C CYS A 424 -10.87 -1.54 17.45
N SER A 425 -11.66 -1.16 18.44
CA SER A 425 -13.13 -1.32 18.44
C SER A 425 -13.77 -0.52 17.31
N GLU A 426 -13.37 0.75 17.13
CA GLU A 426 -13.85 1.60 16.04
C GLU A 426 -13.51 1.01 14.67
N PHE A 427 -12.31 0.46 14.53
CA PHE A 427 -11.90 -0.19 13.29
C PHE A 427 -12.73 -1.47 13.00
N TYR A 428 -13.00 -2.29 14.01
CA TYR A 428 -13.90 -3.43 13.86
C TYR A 428 -15.29 -2.99 13.42
N SER A 429 -15.88 -1.99 14.07
CA SER A 429 -17.18 -1.44 13.70
C SER A 429 -17.17 -0.90 12.25
N LEU A 430 -16.12 -0.19 11.86
CA LEU A 430 -15.98 0.35 10.50
C LEU A 430 -15.95 -0.75 9.43
N CYS A 431 -15.30 -1.89 9.70
CA CYS A 431 -15.26 -3.01 8.77
C CYS A 431 -16.60 -3.78 8.76
N LYS A 432 -17.20 -4.02 9.94
CA LYS A 432 -18.43 -4.82 10.09
C LYS A 432 -19.70 -4.09 9.62
N ASN A 433 -19.71 -2.76 9.61
CA ASN A 433 -20.82 -1.96 9.11
C ASN A 433 -20.87 -1.84 7.57
N SER A 434 -19.94 -2.48 6.85
CA SER A 434 -20.00 -2.54 5.39
C SER A 434 -21.18 -3.39 4.92
N THR A 435 -21.84 -2.98 3.84
CA THR A 435 -22.92 -3.75 3.20
C THR A 435 -22.45 -5.10 2.65
N THR A 436 -21.15 -5.25 2.41
CA THR A 436 -20.52 -6.49 1.94
C THR A 436 -20.08 -7.42 3.07
N TYR A 437 -20.18 -6.99 4.33
CA TYR A 437 -19.84 -7.84 5.47
C TYR A 437 -20.92 -8.88 5.73
N ASN A 438 -20.50 -10.09 6.08
CA ASN A 438 -21.37 -11.20 6.42
C ASN A 438 -20.71 -11.95 7.59
N ASP A 439 -21.36 -11.94 8.75
CA ASP A 439 -20.80 -12.48 9.99
C ASP A 439 -20.67 -14.00 10.03
N GLN A 440 -21.32 -14.72 9.12
CA GLN A 440 -21.23 -16.17 9.00
C GLN A 440 -19.96 -16.62 8.27
N ILE A 441 -19.42 -15.77 7.39
CA ILE A 441 -18.30 -16.12 6.51
C ILE A 441 -17.09 -15.19 6.64
N ASN A 442 -17.25 -13.97 7.13
CA ASN A 442 -16.20 -12.95 7.21
C ASN A 442 -15.77 -12.72 8.65
N PHE A 443 -14.46 -12.79 8.89
CA PHE A 443 -13.86 -12.66 10.21
C PHE A 443 -12.71 -11.65 10.19
N ILE A 444 -12.51 -10.98 11.33
CA ILE A 444 -11.40 -10.05 11.53
C ILE A 444 -10.86 -10.13 12.95
N GLN A 445 -9.54 -10.15 13.10
CA GLN A 445 -8.84 -10.12 14.38
C GLN A 445 -7.65 -9.16 14.33
N ILE A 446 -7.41 -8.46 15.45
CA ILE A 446 -6.20 -7.66 15.68
C ILE A 446 -5.44 -8.31 16.82
N LYS A 447 -4.17 -8.64 16.56
CA LYS A 447 -3.27 -9.28 17.53
C LYS A 447 -2.11 -8.34 17.84
N ASN A 448 -1.74 -8.24 19.12
CA ASN A 448 -0.51 -7.57 19.53
C ASN A 448 0.64 -8.57 19.47
N VAL A 449 1.61 -8.31 18.60
CA VAL A 449 2.74 -9.18 18.31
C VAL A 449 4.04 -8.48 18.71
N LYS A 450 4.84 -9.13 19.55
CA LYS A 450 6.17 -8.61 19.91
C LYS A 450 7.16 -8.91 18.78
N LEU A 451 8.23 -8.13 18.68
CA LEU A 451 9.28 -8.30 17.66
C LEU A 451 9.75 -9.76 17.50
N PHE A 452 10.05 -10.44 18.61
CA PHE A 452 10.54 -11.82 18.61
C PHE A 452 9.45 -12.87 18.36
N ASP A 453 8.18 -12.47 18.28
CA ASP A 453 7.01 -13.33 18.05
C ASP A 453 6.38 -13.09 16.67
N LEU A 454 7.01 -12.25 15.84
CA LEU A 454 6.65 -12.10 14.44
C LEU A 454 6.80 -13.45 13.70
N PRO A 455 5.86 -13.78 12.80
CA PRO A 455 5.92 -15.01 12.01
C PRO A 455 7.11 -14.99 11.04
N ASN A 456 7.58 -16.15 10.62
CA ASN A 456 8.76 -16.34 9.78
C ASN A 456 8.55 -15.83 8.35
N ASP A 457 7.32 -15.85 7.83
CA ASP A 457 7.00 -15.43 6.46
C ASP A 457 7.16 -13.92 6.20
N VAL A 458 7.41 -13.11 7.24
CA VAL A 458 7.76 -11.68 7.07
C VAL A 458 9.23 -11.46 6.71
N TYR A 459 10.07 -12.48 6.88
CA TYR A 459 11.51 -12.44 6.60
C TYR A 459 11.80 -13.12 5.26
N LEU A 460 12.71 -12.53 4.47
CA LEU A 460 13.16 -13.14 3.22
C LEU A 460 14.18 -14.26 3.46
N GLU A 461 14.43 -15.07 2.43
CA GLU A 461 15.52 -16.04 2.46
C GLU A 461 16.86 -15.35 2.78
N GLY A 462 17.57 -15.86 3.79
CA GLY A 462 18.81 -15.28 4.31
C GLY A 462 18.64 -14.22 5.40
N GLU A 463 17.43 -13.72 5.66
CA GLU A 463 17.16 -12.82 6.79
C GLU A 463 16.99 -13.63 8.09
N THR A 464 17.67 -13.22 9.16
CA THR A 464 17.55 -13.88 10.47
C THR A 464 16.51 -13.18 11.34
N ARG A 465 15.56 -13.93 11.88
CA ARG A 465 14.58 -13.41 12.85
C ARG A 465 15.25 -12.93 14.14
N PRO A 466 14.84 -11.79 14.73
CA PRO A 466 15.30 -11.36 16.05
C PRO A 466 14.91 -12.36 17.14
N MET A 467 15.89 -12.84 17.90
CA MET A 467 15.68 -13.72 19.04
C MET A 467 15.59 -12.94 20.35
N LYS A 468 14.80 -13.46 21.30
CA LYS A 468 14.73 -12.91 22.65
C LYS A 468 16.10 -13.10 23.31
N SER A 469 16.80 -12.01 23.62
CA SER A 469 18.04 -12.09 24.41
C SER A 469 17.71 -12.78 25.74
N GLY A 470 18.25 -13.97 25.96
CA GLY A 470 18.10 -14.66 27.24
C GLY A 470 18.58 -13.74 28.36
N LYS A 471 17.78 -13.59 29.43
CA LYS A 471 18.27 -12.95 30.66
C LYS A 471 19.51 -13.75 31.07
N LYS A 472 20.72 -13.23 30.86
CA LYS A 472 21.89 -13.70 31.59
C LYS A 472 21.51 -13.56 33.07
N ARG A 473 21.24 -14.69 33.73
CA ARG A 473 21.16 -14.74 35.20
C ARG A 473 22.45 -14.09 35.67
N LYS A 474 22.38 -12.88 36.25
CA LYS A 474 23.45 -12.41 37.13
C LYS A 474 23.58 -13.50 38.18
N LYS A 475 24.68 -14.26 38.16
CA LYS A 475 25.11 -14.99 39.35
C LYS A 475 25.32 -13.91 40.40
N ASN A 476 24.43 -13.85 41.39
CA ASN A 476 24.72 -13.15 42.63
C ASN A 476 25.88 -13.91 43.27
N VAL A 477 27.08 -13.40 43.08
CA VAL A 477 28.19 -13.61 44.02
C VAL A 477 27.95 -12.55 45.07
N ASP A 478 27.26 -12.94 46.14
CA ASP A 478 27.40 -12.39 47.51
C ASP A 478 26.24 -12.92 48.36
N ALA A 479 26.52 -14.06 48.99
CA ALA A 479 25.85 -14.51 50.18
C ALA A 479 26.86 -15.35 50.97
N ASP A 480 27.96 -14.72 51.39
CA ASP A 480 28.76 -15.29 52.47
C ASP A 480 28.09 -14.90 53.80
N SER A 481 27.68 -15.93 54.51
CA SER A 481 26.76 -15.88 55.63
C SER A 481 27.46 -15.39 56.90
N GLN A 482 27.10 -14.20 57.38
CA GLN A 482 27.30 -13.86 58.79
C GLN A 482 26.37 -14.71 59.66
N LYS A 483 26.88 -15.81 60.21
CA LYS A 483 26.27 -16.51 61.35
C LYS A 483 26.98 -16.09 62.63
N ARG A 484 26.24 -15.43 63.52
CA ARG A 484 26.59 -15.12 64.92
C ARG A 484 26.95 -16.42 65.68
N PRO A 485 27.97 -16.42 66.56
CA PRO A 485 28.27 -17.57 67.40
C PRO A 485 27.33 -17.62 68.62
N LYS A 486 26.80 -18.81 68.90
CA LYS A 486 26.13 -19.15 70.16
C LYS A 486 27.18 -19.73 71.12
N SER A 487 27.09 -19.30 72.37
CA SER A 487 27.84 -19.75 73.54
C SER A 487 27.53 -21.19 73.95
N THR A 488 28.55 -21.94 74.33
CA THR A 488 28.47 -23.08 75.26
C THR A 488 29.74 -23.15 76.09
N VAL A 489 29.57 -23.47 77.37
CA VAL A 489 30.57 -23.43 78.44
C VAL A 489 30.98 -24.88 78.80
N ILE A 490 32.22 -24.99 79.32
CA ILE A 490 32.82 -26.00 80.24
C ILE A 490 33.45 -27.28 79.63
N ASN A 491 34.80 -27.36 79.65
CA ASN A 491 35.61 -28.21 80.56
C ASN A 491 37.10 -28.28 80.15
N THR A 492 37.97 -27.77 81.02
CA THR A 492 39.43 -28.06 81.16
C THR A 492 39.66 -29.31 82.04
N PRO A 493 40.88 -29.87 82.28
CA PRO A 493 42.27 -29.61 81.82
C PRO A 493 42.98 -30.96 81.40
N PRO A 494 44.33 -31.19 81.43
CA PRO A 494 45.49 -30.30 81.68
C PRO A 494 46.73 -30.42 80.74
N SER A 495 47.52 -29.33 80.75
CA SER A 495 49.01 -29.18 80.70
C SER A 495 49.92 -29.99 79.77
N ALA A 496 50.76 -29.28 78.97
CA ALA A 496 52.21 -29.50 78.87
C ALA A 496 52.95 -28.37 78.07
N ASN A 497 53.81 -27.63 78.80
CA ASN A 497 55.17 -27.12 78.52
C ASN A 497 55.66 -26.58 77.14
N GLY A 498 56.46 -25.50 77.23
CA GLY A 498 57.63 -25.21 76.36
C GLY A 498 57.74 -23.75 75.90
N GLN A 499 58.31 -22.83 76.69
CA GLN A 499 59.68 -22.28 76.54
C GLN A 499 60.09 -21.87 75.10
N SER A 500 60.15 -20.57 74.81
CA SER A 500 61.37 -19.76 74.65
C SER A 500 61.01 -18.28 74.43
#